data_AF-A0A382BA51-F1
#
_entry.id   AF-A0A382BA51-F1
#
_cell.length_a   1.000
_cell.length_b   1.000
_cell.length_c   1.000
_cell.angle_alpha   90.00
_cell.angle_beta   90.00
_cell.angle_gamma   90.00
#
_symmetry.space_group_name_H-M   'P 1'
#
loop_
_entity.id
_entity.type
_entity.pdbx_description
1 polymer ?
#
loop_
_entity_poly.entity_id
_entity_poly.type
_entity_poly.pdbx_seq_one_letter_code
_entity_poly.pdbx_strand_id
1 'polypeptide(L)'
;MNLMFVKKSIMLPIYSLILYFLKKYNSFTINKFGLFNGVKYLHLINRNNANELIKEKILSSLPLMICRYGSVEFSAITTGNNIDSLCNNAGFFPRDKKLICKFKDVYLEASKSIDILSVWNYNLNKLTSMSKKKSLIRNFSNIKYIIELHTLDPYHNNWISELKGKKLLILHPFKKSIEYQINKNNTLLPVV
;
A
#
# COMPACT_ATOMS: atom_id res chain seq x y z
N MET A 1 -42.64 -26.15 7.46
CA MET A 1 -41.21 -25.96 7.75
C MET A 1 -40.29 -26.17 6.53
N ASN A 2 -40.70 -25.81 5.29
CA ASN A 2 -39.90 -26.09 4.07
C ASN A 2 -39.69 -24.90 3.10
N LEU A 3 -40.45 -23.79 3.17
CA LEU A 3 -40.21 -22.64 2.28
C LEU A 3 -39.02 -21.75 2.70
N MET A 4 -38.72 -21.64 4.00
CA MET A 4 -37.59 -20.81 4.48
C MET A 4 -36.22 -21.44 4.19
N PHE A 5 -36.11 -22.77 4.18
CA PHE A 5 -34.86 -23.48 3.89
C PHE A 5 -34.51 -23.43 2.39
N VAL A 6 -35.51 -23.60 1.51
CA VAL A 6 -35.31 -23.51 0.05
C VAL A 6 -34.96 -22.09 -0.40
N LYS A 7 -35.58 -21.06 0.19
CA LYS A 7 -35.24 -19.65 -0.08
C LYS A 7 -33.79 -19.32 0.29
N LYS A 8 -33.27 -19.81 1.43
CA LYS A 8 -31.85 -19.63 1.79
C LYS A 8 -30.91 -20.38 0.83
N SER A 9 -31.28 -21.58 0.39
CA SER A 9 -30.45 -22.43 -0.48
C SER A 9 -30.25 -21.86 -1.89
N ILE A 10 -31.26 -21.21 -2.48
CA ILE A 10 -31.19 -20.60 -3.82
C ILE A 10 -30.68 -19.13 -3.79
N MET A 11 -30.92 -18.40 -2.69
CA MET A 11 -30.41 -17.03 -2.54
C MET A 11 -28.89 -16.96 -2.42
N LEU A 12 -28.26 -17.96 -1.80
CA LEU A 12 -26.80 -18.06 -1.66
C LEU A 12 -26.05 -18.09 -3.02
N PRO A 13 -26.43 -18.93 -4.00
CA PRO A 13 -25.78 -18.94 -5.30
C PRO A 13 -26.06 -17.67 -6.12
N ILE A 14 -27.26 -17.10 -6.06
CA ILE A 14 -27.58 -15.83 -6.74
C ILE A 14 -26.72 -14.69 -6.16
N TYR A 15 -26.64 -14.58 -4.84
CA TYR A 15 -25.81 -13.59 -4.17
C TYR A 15 -24.31 -13.77 -4.49
N SER A 16 -23.83 -15.01 -4.48
CA SER A 16 -22.45 -15.33 -4.88
C SER A 16 -22.15 -14.92 -6.32
N LEU A 17 -23.08 -15.17 -7.24
CA LEU A 17 -22.98 -14.80 -8.65
C LEU A 17 -22.95 -13.28 -8.83
N ILE A 18 -23.82 -12.54 -8.14
CA ILE A 18 -23.82 -11.07 -8.12
C ILE A 18 -22.47 -10.55 -7.62
N LEU A 19 -21.98 -11.07 -6.48
CA LEU A 19 -20.68 -10.68 -5.94
C LEU A 19 -19.53 -10.98 -6.91
N TYR A 20 -19.59 -12.11 -7.62
CA TYR A 20 -18.61 -12.47 -8.64
C TYR A 20 -18.60 -11.44 -9.78
N PHE A 21 -19.76 -11.09 -10.34
CA PHE A 21 -19.85 -10.08 -11.39
C PHE A 21 -19.41 -8.70 -10.91
N LEU A 22 -19.79 -8.28 -9.70
CA LEU A 22 -19.33 -7.02 -9.11
C LEU A 22 -17.81 -6.98 -8.92
N LYS A 23 -17.19 -8.11 -8.52
CA LYS A 23 -15.73 -8.24 -8.44
C LYS A 23 -15.09 -8.12 -9.82
N LYS A 24 -15.61 -8.83 -10.82
CA LYS A 24 -15.10 -8.81 -12.20
C LYS A 24 -15.23 -7.43 -12.83
N TYR A 25 -16.38 -6.76 -12.64
CA TYR A 25 -16.61 -5.39 -13.09
C TYR A 25 -15.62 -4.42 -12.43
N ASN A 26 -15.43 -4.49 -11.10
CA ASN A 26 -14.46 -3.65 -10.42
C ASN A 26 -13.02 -3.88 -10.91
N SER A 27 -12.61 -5.14 -11.07
CA SER A 27 -11.31 -5.50 -11.64
C SER A 27 -11.12 -4.88 -13.03
N PHE A 28 -12.13 -5.03 -13.88
CA PHE A 28 -12.13 -4.45 -15.22
C PHE A 28 -12.01 -2.92 -15.17
N THR A 29 -12.79 -2.24 -14.32
CA THR A 29 -12.72 -0.77 -14.22
C THR A 29 -11.34 -0.28 -13.78
N ILE A 30 -10.67 -0.97 -12.87
CA ILE A 30 -9.33 -0.56 -12.40
C ILE A 30 -8.27 -0.83 -13.45
N ASN A 31 -8.34 -1.98 -14.11
CA ASN A 31 -7.40 -2.29 -15.18
C ASN A 31 -7.57 -1.32 -16.36
N LYS A 32 -8.82 -0.95 -16.68
CA LYS A 32 -9.13 -0.06 -17.80
C LYS A 32 -8.92 1.42 -17.49
N PHE A 33 -9.31 1.87 -16.30
CA PHE A 33 -9.32 3.30 -15.95
C PHE A 33 -8.36 3.67 -14.80
N GLY A 34 -7.81 2.72 -14.06
CA GLY A 34 -6.98 3.03 -12.88
C GLY A 34 -7.78 3.51 -11.66
N LEU A 35 -7.08 4.14 -10.71
CA LEU A 35 -7.67 4.74 -9.51
C LEU A 35 -7.74 6.27 -9.65
N PHE A 36 -8.93 6.85 -9.46
CA PHE A 36 -9.09 8.30 -9.45
C PHE A 36 -8.61 8.90 -8.13
N ASN A 37 -7.74 9.89 -8.19
CA ASN A 37 -7.15 10.53 -7.00
C ASN A 37 -7.79 11.89 -6.62
N GLY A 38 -8.93 12.22 -7.24
CA GLY A 38 -9.57 13.52 -7.09
C GLY A 38 -9.27 14.50 -8.22
N VAL A 39 -8.19 14.27 -8.99
CA VAL A 39 -7.79 15.13 -10.12
C VAL A 39 -7.59 14.33 -11.40
N LYS A 40 -6.95 13.16 -11.32
CA LYS A 40 -6.70 12.31 -12.48
C LYS A 40 -6.82 10.83 -12.14
N TYR A 41 -6.93 10.03 -13.19
CA TYR A 41 -6.85 8.59 -13.11
C TYR A 41 -5.39 8.12 -13.09
N LEU A 42 -5.07 7.27 -12.12
CA LEU A 42 -3.73 6.71 -11.91
C LEU A 42 -3.73 5.25 -12.33
N HIS A 43 -3.00 4.91 -13.38
CA HIS A 43 -2.80 3.54 -13.83
C HIS A 43 -1.63 2.89 -13.09
N LEU A 44 -1.73 1.59 -12.85
CA LEU A 44 -0.64 0.82 -12.27
C LEU A 44 0.52 0.76 -13.26
N ILE A 45 1.67 1.26 -12.84
CA ILE A 45 2.91 1.17 -13.61
C ILE A 45 3.58 -0.15 -13.26
N ASN A 46 3.87 -0.93 -14.31
CA ASN A 46 4.58 -2.20 -14.16
C ASN A 46 5.99 -1.99 -13.59
N ARG A 47 6.57 -3.06 -13.05
CA ARG A 47 7.89 -3.05 -12.43
C ARG A 47 8.99 -2.37 -13.27
N ASN A 48 9.11 -2.70 -14.55
CA ASN A 48 10.20 -2.19 -15.39
C ASN A 48 10.10 -0.67 -15.57
N ASN A 49 8.92 -0.18 -15.95
CA ASN A 49 8.68 1.25 -16.12
C ASN A 49 8.78 2.00 -14.78
N ALA A 50 8.35 1.36 -13.68
CA ALA A 50 8.44 1.94 -12.35
C ALA A 50 9.89 2.07 -11.86
N ASN A 51 10.78 1.14 -12.24
CA ASN A 51 12.21 1.27 -11.94
C ASN A 51 12.81 2.52 -12.59
N GLU A 52 12.61 2.68 -13.90
CA GLU A 52 13.13 3.84 -14.64
C GLU A 52 12.54 5.15 -14.12
N LEU A 53 11.24 5.16 -13.79
CA LEU A 53 10.59 6.30 -13.14
C LEU A 53 11.27 6.66 -11.81
N ILE A 54 11.52 5.69 -10.94
CA ILE A 54 12.14 5.97 -9.63
C ILE A 54 13.56 6.49 -9.80
N LYS A 55 14.36 5.93 -10.73
CA LYS A 55 15.70 6.45 -11.05
C LYS A 55 15.64 7.92 -11.45
N GLU A 56 14.79 8.25 -12.41
CA GLU A 56 14.60 9.64 -12.87
C GLU A 56 14.27 10.57 -11.70
N LYS A 57 13.36 10.17 -10.80
CA LYS A 57 12.99 10.99 -9.65
C LYS A 57 14.12 11.13 -8.62
N ILE A 58 14.88 10.07 -8.35
CA ILE A 58 16.05 10.12 -7.45
C ILE A 58 17.14 11.07 -8.00
N LEU A 59 17.33 11.09 -9.32
CA LEU A 59 18.32 11.93 -10.00
C LEU A 59 17.87 13.40 -10.10
N SER A 60 16.57 13.66 -10.15
CA SER A 60 16.01 15.02 -10.26
C SER A 60 16.35 15.96 -9.10
N SER A 61 16.84 15.43 -7.97
CA SER A 61 17.17 16.18 -6.74
C SER A 61 15.99 16.94 -6.12
N LEU A 62 14.76 16.72 -6.60
CA LEU A 62 13.55 17.21 -5.96
C LEU A 62 13.20 16.33 -4.75
N PRO A 63 12.55 16.89 -3.70
CA PRO A 63 11.97 16.08 -2.63
C PRO A 63 11.04 15.01 -3.20
N LEU A 64 11.20 13.78 -2.72
CA LEU A 64 10.48 12.62 -3.22
C LEU A 64 10.04 11.73 -2.05
N MET A 65 8.74 11.47 -1.96
CA MET A 65 8.20 10.47 -1.04
C MET A 65 7.61 9.30 -1.81
N ILE A 66 8.26 8.13 -1.67
CA ILE A 66 7.75 6.85 -2.17
C ILE A 66 7.22 6.07 -0.97
N CYS A 67 5.94 5.69 -1.00
CA CYS A 67 5.28 5.04 0.12
C CYS A 67 4.64 3.71 -0.29
N ARG A 68 4.50 2.80 0.68
CA ARG A 68 3.80 1.53 0.55
C ARG A 68 2.65 1.46 1.55
N TYR A 69 1.45 1.19 1.08
CA TYR A 69 0.32 0.81 1.94
C TYR A 69 0.27 -0.70 2.09
N GLY A 70 0.62 -1.18 3.28
CA GLY A 70 0.42 -2.57 3.69
C GLY A 70 -1.04 -2.88 4.01
N SER A 71 -1.36 -4.18 4.12
CA SER A 71 -2.72 -4.63 4.44
C SER A 71 -3.16 -4.21 5.85
N VAL A 72 -2.22 -4.17 6.80
CA VAL A 72 -2.48 -3.91 8.22
C VAL A 72 -2.75 -2.43 8.45
N GLU A 73 -1.85 -1.56 7.99
CA GLU A 73 -1.98 -0.09 8.10
C GLU A 73 -3.23 0.38 7.35
N PHE A 74 -3.45 -0.14 6.15
CA PHE A 74 -4.65 0.15 5.36
C PHE A 74 -5.94 -0.28 6.09
N SER A 75 -5.93 -1.45 6.74
CA SER A 75 -7.07 -1.89 7.56
C SER A 75 -7.28 -0.98 8.76
N ALA A 76 -6.22 -0.53 9.42
CA ALA A 76 -6.32 0.36 10.57
C ALA A 76 -6.93 1.72 10.19
N ILE A 77 -6.47 2.37 9.11
CA ILE A 77 -7.01 3.67 8.69
C ILE A 77 -8.44 3.59 8.12
N THR A 78 -8.86 2.43 7.60
CA THR A 78 -10.19 2.26 6.99
C THR A 78 -11.23 1.64 7.92
N THR A 79 -10.83 0.84 8.91
CA THR A 79 -11.76 0.15 9.81
C THR A 79 -11.47 0.36 11.28
N GLY A 80 -10.23 0.64 11.68
CA GLY A 80 -9.83 0.77 13.08
C GLY A 80 -9.91 -0.52 13.91
N ASN A 81 -10.26 -1.67 13.33
CA ASN A 81 -10.76 -2.82 14.10
C ASN A 81 -9.73 -3.94 14.35
N ASN A 82 -8.46 -3.75 14.01
CA ASN A 82 -7.45 -4.81 14.14
C ASN A 82 -6.18 -4.33 14.84
N ILE A 83 -6.32 -3.97 16.12
CA ILE A 83 -5.21 -3.51 16.95
C ILE A 83 -4.12 -4.58 17.10
N ASP A 84 -4.49 -5.86 17.18
CA ASP A 84 -3.52 -6.94 17.36
C ASP A 84 -2.57 -7.04 16.17
N SER A 85 -3.11 -7.04 14.94
CA SER A 85 -2.26 -7.01 13.75
C SER A 85 -1.45 -5.72 13.64
N LEU A 86 -2.02 -4.58 14.04
CA LEU A 86 -1.32 -3.30 14.03
C LEU A 86 -0.11 -3.31 14.98
N CYS A 87 -0.27 -3.86 16.19
CA CYS A 87 0.83 -3.98 17.15
C CYS A 87 1.86 -5.01 16.69
N ASN A 88 1.42 -6.18 16.25
CA ASN A 88 2.31 -7.31 15.95
C ASN A 88 3.07 -7.12 14.62
N ASN A 89 2.47 -6.44 13.63
CA ASN A 89 2.99 -6.41 12.26
C ASN A 89 3.38 -5.01 11.76
N ALA A 90 2.91 -3.94 12.42
CA ALA A 90 3.04 -2.55 11.92
C ALA A 90 3.69 -1.59 12.92
N GLY A 91 4.32 -2.11 13.97
CA GLY A 91 5.12 -1.30 14.88
C GLY A 91 4.31 -0.33 15.77
N PHE A 92 3.02 -0.58 15.97
CA PHE A 92 2.14 0.29 16.75
C PHE A 92 2.18 -0.06 18.24
N PHE A 93 2.66 0.87 19.07
CA PHE A 93 2.82 0.67 20.50
C PHE A 93 2.56 1.97 21.29
N PRO A 94 2.11 1.88 22.56
CA PRO A 94 1.66 0.66 23.24
C PRO A 94 0.35 0.11 22.64
N ARG A 95 -0.05 -1.10 23.03
CA ARG A 95 -1.33 -1.71 22.61
C ARG A 95 -2.51 -0.97 23.26
N ASP A 96 -2.85 0.20 22.73
CA ASP A 96 -3.96 1.03 23.19
C ASP A 96 -4.87 1.43 22.03
N LYS A 97 -6.15 1.02 22.10
CA LYS A 97 -7.16 1.34 21.08
C LYS A 97 -7.45 2.83 20.99
N LYS A 98 -7.27 3.59 22.08
CA LYS A 98 -7.46 5.05 22.10
C LYS A 98 -6.49 5.76 21.15
N LEU A 99 -5.33 5.16 20.88
CA LEU A 99 -4.31 5.71 19.98
C LEU A 99 -4.60 5.45 18.50
N ILE A 100 -5.61 4.64 18.14
CA ILE A 100 -5.91 4.31 16.73
C ILE A 100 -6.36 5.55 15.94
N CYS A 101 -7.17 6.42 16.55
CA CYS A 101 -7.58 7.67 15.92
C CYS A 101 -6.35 8.55 15.62
N LYS A 102 -5.48 8.73 16.61
CA LYS A 102 -4.22 9.46 16.44
C LYS A 102 -3.32 8.83 15.36
N PHE A 103 -3.19 7.51 15.34
CA PHE A 103 -2.46 6.81 14.27
C PHE A 103 -3.03 7.13 12.90
N LYS A 104 -4.37 7.05 12.75
CA LYS A 104 -5.04 7.36 11.50
C LYS A 104 -4.78 8.80 11.07
N ASP A 105 -4.87 9.76 11.98
CA ASP A 105 -4.63 11.17 11.68
C ASP A 105 -3.20 11.41 11.20
N VAL A 106 -2.21 10.88 11.94
CA VAL A 106 -0.78 10.99 11.56
C VAL A 106 -0.51 10.31 10.22
N TYR A 107 -1.07 9.12 10.00
CA TYR A 107 -0.86 8.35 8.77
C TYR A 107 -1.47 9.07 7.56
N LEU A 108 -2.72 9.54 7.68
CA LEU A 108 -3.40 10.27 6.61
C LEU A 108 -2.77 11.64 6.33
N GLU A 109 -2.28 12.32 7.36
CA GLU A 109 -1.58 13.60 7.18
C GLU A 109 -0.27 13.39 6.42
N ALA A 110 0.56 12.43 6.84
CA ALA A 110 1.80 12.08 6.13
C ALA A 110 1.52 11.64 4.68
N SER A 111 0.35 11.06 4.42
CA SER A 111 -0.04 10.60 3.09
C SER A 111 -0.22 11.73 2.07
N LYS A 112 -0.43 12.98 2.53
CA LYS A 112 -0.52 14.17 1.67
C LYS A 112 0.82 14.56 1.03
N SER A 113 1.93 14.00 1.50
CA SER A 113 3.26 14.22 0.94
C SER A 113 3.70 13.15 -0.06
N ILE A 114 2.90 12.10 -0.28
CA ILE A 114 3.27 10.96 -1.14
C ILE A 114 3.28 11.38 -2.62
N ASP A 115 4.40 11.18 -3.32
CA ASP A 115 4.48 11.34 -4.78
C ASP A 115 4.17 10.04 -5.51
N ILE A 116 4.72 8.93 -5.02
CA ILE A 116 4.62 7.59 -5.60
C ILE A 116 4.07 6.63 -4.56
N LEU A 117 2.95 5.98 -4.87
CA LEU A 117 2.32 5.02 -3.98
C LEU A 117 2.37 3.60 -4.54
N SER A 118 2.79 2.66 -3.71
CA SER A 118 2.53 1.24 -3.93
C SER A 118 1.43 0.74 -2.99
N VAL A 119 0.42 0.07 -3.52
CA VAL A 119 -0.71 -0.45 -2.74
C VAL A 119 -0.66 -1.98 -2.73
N TRP A 120 -0.54 -2.57 -1.54
CA TRP A 120 -0.58 -4.02 -1.36
C TRP A 120 -1.85 -4.60 -2.00
N ASN A 121 -1.68 -5.70 -2.76
CA ASN A 121 -2.78 -6.38 -3.43
C ASN A 121 -3.61 -5.46 -4.35
N TYR A 122 -2.97 -4.55 -5.10
CA TYR A 122 -3.64 -3.62 -6.03
C TYR A 122 -4.66 -4.33 -6.93
N ASN A 123 -4.30 -5.50 -7.48
CA ASN A 123 -5.14 -6.29 -8.38
C ASN A 123 -6.03 -7.35 -7.70
N LEU A 124 -6.01 -7.51 -6.37
CA LEU A 124 -6.84 -8.56 -5.74
C LEU A 124 -8.28 -8.09 -5.54
N ASN A 125 -9.18 -8.88 -6.11
CA ASN A 125 -10.61 -8.66 -6.23
C ASN A 125 -11.40 -8.92 -4.93
N LYS A 126 -10.92 -8.42 -3.78
CA LYS A 126 -11.74 -8.38 -2.56
C LYS A 126 -12.57 -7.11 -2.57
N LEU A 127 -13.85 -7.23 -2.95
CA LEU A 127 -14.80 -6.14 -3.19
C LEU A 127 -14.73 -5.03 -2.11
N THR A 128 -14.70 -5.42 -0.83
CA THR A 128 -14.67 -4.50 0.32
C THR A 128 -13.34 -3.76 0.46
N SER A 129 -12.22 -4.41 0.16
CA SER A 129 -10.90 -3.76 0.12
C SER A 129 -10.85 -2.76 -1.04
N MET A 130 -11.50 -3.09 -2.16
CA MET A 130 -11.45 -2.28 -3.37
C MET A 130 -12.19 -0.95 -3.25
N SER A 131 -13.43 -0.96 -2.76
CA SER A 131 -14.19 0.28 -2.55
C SER A 131 -13.48 1.22 -1.56
N LYS A 132 -12.85 0.66 -0.52
CA LYS A 132 -12.05 1.41 0.45
C LYS A 132 -10.82 2.02 -0.22
N LYS A 133 -10.11 1.29 -1.08
CA LYS A 133 -8.94 1.79 -1.81
C LYS A 133 -9.33 2.95 -2.71
N LYS A 134 -10.38 2.77 -3.53
CA LYS A 134 -10.93 3.83 -4.38
C LYS A 134 -11.29 5.08 -3.57
N SER A 135 -12.05 4.91 -2.48
CA SER A 135 -12.46 6.03 -1.62
C SER A 135 -11.29 6.74 -0.96
N LEU A 136 -10.26 6.00 -0.54
CA LEU A 136 -9.09 6.57 0.12
C LEU A 136 -8.24 7.38 -0.88
N ILE A 137 -7.91 6.78 -2.02
CA ILE A 137 -7.06 7.41 -3.04
C ILE A 137 -7.69 8.68 -3.61
N ARG A 138 -9.02 8.73 -3.72
CA ARG A 138 -9.75 9.91 -4.20
C ARG A 138 -9.47 11.20 -3.43
N ASN A 139 -8.95 11.10 -2.21
CA ASN A 139 -8.65 12.25 -1.35
C ASN A 139 -7.18 12.69 -1.42
N PHE A 140 -6.35 12.06 -2.26
CA PHE A 140 -4.91 12.29 -2.32
C PHE A 140 -4.47 12.73 -3.72
N SER A 141 -4.77 13.98 -4.06
CA SER A 141 -4.42 14.60 -5.34
C SER A 141 -2.91 14.72 -5.58
N ASN A 142 -2.12 14.72 -4.49
CA ASN A 142 -0.65 14.76 -4.49
C ASN A 142 -0.01 13.53 -5.14
N ILE A 143 -0.69 12.37 -5.13
CA ILE A 143 -0.14 11.13 -5.68
C ILE A 143 -0.06 11.24 -7.20
N LYS A 144 1.17 11.23 -7.73
CA LYS A 144 1.44 11.36 -9.17
C LYS A 144 1.42 10.02 -9.87
N TYR A 145 1.84 8.96 -9.18
CA TYR A 145 2.07 7.63 -9.76
C TYR A 145 1.66 6.50 -8.80
N ILE A 146 1.16 5.41 -9.36
CA ILE A 146 0.95 4.14 -8.65
C ILE A 146 1.84 3.07 -9.29
N ILE A 147 2.58 2.35 -8.46
CA ILE A 147 3.55 1.35 -8.93
C ILE A 147 3.25 -0.04 -8.35
N GLU A 148 3.72 -1.06 -9.05
CA GLU A 148 3.76 -2.42 -8.52
C GLU A 148 4.59 -2.52 -7.23
N LEU A 149 4.14 -3.39 -6.34
CA LEU A 149 4.76 -3.61 -5.03
C LEU A 149 6.19 -4.10 -5.13
N HIS A 150 6.44 -5.05 -6.01
CA HIS A 150 7.75 -5.67 -6.17
C HIS A 150 8.80 -4.69 -6.69
N THR A 151 8.42 -3.51 -7.18
CA THR A 151 9.38 -2.45 -7.53
C THR A 151 10.15 -1.95 -6.31
N LEU A 152 9.56 -1.99 -5.12
CA LEU A 152 10.19 -1.51 -3.88
C LEU A 152 11.12 -2.54 -3.23
N ASP A 153 11.20 -3.74 -3.79
CA ASP A 153 12.13 -4.78 -3.32
C ASP A 153 13.57 -4.43 -3.70
N PRO A 154 14.49 -4.28 -2.74
CA PRO A 154 15.83 -3.84 -3.07
C PRO A 154 16.70 -4.83 -3.83
N TYR A 155 16.38 -6.13 -3.83
CA TYR A 155 17.28 -7.15 -4.36
C TYR A 155 17.16 -7.39 -5.86
N HIS A 156 16.09 -6.88 -6.46
CA HIS A 156 15.68 -7.27 -7.81
C HIS A 156 15.33 -6.04 -8.67
N ASN A 157 15.75 -4.85 -8.23
CA ASN A 157 15.40 -3.58 -8.86
C ASN A 157 16.66 -2.70 -8.90
N ASN A 158 16.84 -1.99 -10.00
CA ASN A 158 18.08 -1.27 -10.28
C ASN A 158 18.04 0.20 -9.83
N TRP A 159 16.89 0.75 -9.43
CA TRP A 159 16.81 2.14 -8.94
C TRP A 159 17.68 2.42 -7.71
N ILE A 160 18.10 1.39 -6.98
CA ILE A 160 18.97 1.52 -5.82
C ILE A 160 20.38 1.95 -6.20
N SER A 161 20.84 1.68 -7.43
CA SER A 161 22.14 2.17 -7.90
C SER A 161 22.24 3.69 -7.80
N GLU A 162 21.12 4.38 -8.00
CA GLU A 162 21.03 5.84 -7.97
C GLU A 162 21.12 6.43 -6.56
N LEU A 163 21.08 5.58 -5.51
CA LEU A 163 21.31 6.00 -4.13
C LEU A 163 22.80 6.09 -3.78
N LYS A 164 23.71 5.65 -4.67
CA LYS A 164 25.15 5.70 -4.43
C LYS A 164 25.61 7.11 -4.06
N GLY A 165 26.37 7.22 -2.97
CA GLY A 165 26.88 8.51 -2.48
C GLY A 165 25.85 9.39 -1.76
N LYS A 166 24.57 9.00 -1.70
CA LYS A 166 23.56 9.72 -0.91
C LYS A 166 23.64 9.31 0.57
N LYS A 167 23.33 10.25 1.46
CA LYS A 167 23.28 10.00 2.91
C LYS A 167 22.01 9.23 3.27
N LEU A 168 22.16 8.18 4.08
CA LEU A 168 21.06 7.37 4.60
C LEU A 168 20.73 7.77 6.05
N LEU A 169 19.46 8.11 6.30
CA LEU A 169 18.92 8.29 7.64
C LEU A 169 17.95 7.15 7.95
N ILE A 170 18.23 6.37 8.99
CA ILE A 170 17.39 5.26 9.44
C ILE A 170 16.66 5.67 10.71
N LEU A 171 15.32 5.73 10.65
CA LEU A 171 14.45 5.96 11.79
C LEU A 171 13.75 4.65 12.15
N HIS A 172 14.23 3.96 13.19
CA HIS A 172 13.67 2.67 13.58
C HIS A 172 13.80 2.40 15.09
N PRO A 173 12.78 1.79 15.74
CA PRO A 173 12.87 1.38 17.16
C PRO A 173 14.06 0.45 17.46
N PHE A 174 14.46 -0.37 16.48
CA PHE A 174 15.60 -1.30 16.60
C PHE A 174 16.93 -0.72 16.10
N LYS A 175 17.15 0.58 16.30
CA LYS A 175 18.39 1.29 15.89
C LYS A 175 19.66 0.49 16.21
N LYS A 176 19.83 0.07 17.47
CA LYS A 176 21.03 -0.65 17.93
C LYS A 176 21.28 -1.95 17.13
N SER A 177 20.22 -2.72 16.88
CA SER A 177 20.33 -3.98 16.14
C SER A 177 20.63 -3.76 14.66
N ILE A 178 20.13 -2.67 14.06
CA ILE A 178 20.42 -2.30 12.68
C ILE A 178 21.87 -1.80 12.56
N GLU A 179 22.32 -0.94 13.48
CA GLU A 179 23.71 -0.45 13.52
C GLU A 179 24.70 -1.62 13.65
N TYR A 180 24.44 -2.56 14.57
CA TYR A 180 25.26 -3.77 14.72
C TYR A 180 25.33 -4.58 13.42
N GLN A 181 24.19 -4.75 12.75
CA GLN A 181 24.10 -5.50 11.49
C GLN A 181 24.89 -4.83 10.36
N ILE A 182 24.75 -3.50 10.20
CA ILE A 182 25.49 -2.73 9.20
C ILE A 182 27.01 -2.82 9.45
N ASN A 183 27.43 -2.68 10.71
CA ASN A 183 28.86 -2.70 11.06
C ASN A 183 29.49 -4.09 10.94
N LYS A 184 28.72 -5.16 11.15
CA LYS A 184 29.22 -6.55 11.13
C LYS A 184 29.16 -7.17 9.74
N ASN A 185 28.12 -6.86 8.97
CA ASN A 185 27.92 -7.36 7.62
C ASN A 185 27.82 -6.16 6.67
N ASN A 186 28.89 -5.89 5.92
CA ASN A 186 28.92 -4.90 4.82
C ASN A 186 27.89 -5.18 3.68
N THR A 187 26.97 -6.13 3.84
CA THR A 187 26.05 -6.66 2.82
C THR A 187 24.56 -6.56 3.17
N LEU A 188 24.20 -6.07 4.36
CA LEU A 188 22.80 -5.99 4.79
C LEU A 188 21.99 -4.89 4.09
N LEU A 189 22.69 -3.88 3.59
CA LEU A 189 22.17 -2.99 2.55
C LEU A 189 22.69 -3.53 1.22
N PRO A 190 21.88 -3.53 0.14
CA PRO A 190 22.39 -3.84 -1.20
C PRO A 190 23.66 -3.03 -1.43
N VAL A 191 24.77 -3.72 -1.68
CA VAL A 191 26.06 -3.08 -1.93
C VAL A 191 25.94 -2.37 -3.28
N VAL A 192 26.00 -1.04 -3.26
CA VAL A 192 25.88 -0.19 -4.46
C VAL A 192 27.24 0.26 -4.98
#